data_AF-A0A0F5PE90-F1
#
_entry.id   AF-A0A0F5PE90-F1
#
_cell.length_a   1.000
_cell.length_b   1.000
_cell.length_c   1.000
_cell.angle_alpha   90.00
_cell.angle_beta   90.00
_cell.angle_gamma   90.00
#
_symmetry.space_group_name_H-M   'P 1'
#
loop_
_entity.id
_entity.type
_entity.pdbx_description
1 polymer ?
#
loop_
_entity_poly.entity_id
_entity_poly.type
_entity_poly.pdbx_seq_one_letter_code
_entity_poly.pdbx_strand_id
1 'polypeptide(L)'
;MNPALANELAARAADGWHPVTLSEIKAQLRGLGYALDRTLDCRSTAQIMTGPRAGKTYPTLSTGIKEADTGRSAFHVEARRDAKFRALQKLRFDVGLYAVLGAAIMDL
;
A
#
# COMPACT_ATOMS: atom_id res chain seq x y z
N MET A 1 -7.65 -1.95 20.62
CA MET A 1 -6.79 -1.76 19.43
C MET A 1 -5.46 -2.45 19.69
N ASN A 2 -4.87 -3.17 18.72
CA ASN A 2 -3.58 -3.85 18.89
C ASN A 2 -2.49 -2.79 19.20
N PRO A 3 -1.72 -2.90 20.31
CA PRO A 3 -0.68 -1.93 20.66
C PRO A 3 0.37 -1.72 19.55
N ALA A 4 0.74 -2.78 18.82
CA ALA A 4 1.68 -2.68 17.72
C ALA A 4 1.15 -1.80 16.58
N LEU A 5 -0.15 -1.94 16.26
CA LEU A 5 -0.82 -1.10 15.27
C LEU A 5 -0.91 0.35 15.74
N ALA A 6 -1.31 0.58 17.00
CA ALA A 6 -1.44 1.92 17.55
C ALA A 6 -0.10 2.68 17.53
N ASN A 7 0.99 2.00 17.93
CA ASN A 7 2.33 2.56 17.91
C ASN A 7 2.80 2.91 16.49
N GLU A 8 2.49 2.07 15.51
CA GLU A 8 2.86 2.35 14.11
C GLU A 8 2.06 3.51 13.53
N LEU A 9 0.76 3.60 13.82
CA LEU A 9 -0.06 4.73 13.39
C LEU A 9 0.41 6.05 14.02
N ALA A 10 0.79 6.04 15.30
CA ALA A 10 1.33 7.21 15.97
C ALA A 10 2.66 7.67 15.37
N ALA A 11 3.55 6.72 15.04
CA ALA A 11 4.83 7.04 14.40
C ALA A 11 4.64 7.61 12.99
N ARG A 12 3.79 6.99 12.17
CA ARG A 12 3.44 7.50 10.83
C ARG A 12 2.85 8.92 10.90
N ALA A 13 1.96 9.17 11.86
CA ALA A 13 1.41 10.50 12.08
C ALA A 13 2.48 11.52 12.48
N ALA A 14 3.46 11.15 13.30
CA ALA A 14 4.58 12.01 13.66
C ALA A 14 5.47 12.34 12.44
N ASP A 15 5.57 11.42 11.48
CA ASP A 15 6.26 11.62 10.21
C ASP A 15 5.41 12.39 9.17
N GLY A 16 4.18 12.79 9.52
CA GLY A 16 3.25 13.52 8.65
C GLY A 16 2.38 12.66 7.74
N TRP A 17 2.39 11.35 7.92
CA TRP A 17 1.62 10.40 7.14
C TRP A 17 0.24 10.18 7.78
N HIS A 18 -0.81 10.23 6.96
CA HIS A 18 -2.18 10.03 7.42
C HIS A 18 -2.87 8.93 6.61
N PRO A 19 -3.70 8.09 7.26
CA PRO A 19 -4.40 7.03 6.56
C PRO A 19 -5.46 7.63 5.65
N VAL A 20 -5.57 7.10 4.43
CA VAL A 20 -6.69 7.33 3.54
C VAL A 20 -7.66 6.16 3.61
N THR A 21 -8.86 6.36 3.09
CA THR A 21 -9.84 5.29 2.91
C THR A 21 -9.44 4.36 1.77
N LEU A 22 -9.90 3.11 1.83
CA LEU A 22 -9.77 2.18 0.71
C LEU A 22 -10.44 2.71 -0.57
N SER A 23 -11.50 3.51 -0.43
CA SER A 23 -12.19 4.10 -1.58
C SER A 23 -11.30 5.11 -2.31
N GLU A 24 -10.57 5.95 -1.56
CA GLU A 24 -9.62 6.91 -2.12
C GLU A 24 -8.47 6.20 -2.84
N ILE A 25 -7.89 5.15 -2.25
CA ILE A 25 -6.87 4.32 -2.92
C ILE A 25 -7.42 3.76 -4.24
N LYS A 26 -8.62 3.19 -4.22
CA LYS A 26 -9.27 2.65 -5.43
C LYS A 26 -9.53 3.75 -6.47
N ALA A 27 -9.93 4.95 -6.06
CA ALA A 27 -10.17 6.08 -6.95
C ALA A 27 -8.88 6.55 -7.64
N GLN A 28 -7.79 6.70 -6.87
CA GLN A 28 -6.47 7.07 -7.38
C GLN A 28 -5.96 6.06 -8.41
N LEU A 29 -6.01 4.76 -8.09
CA LEU A 29 -5.60 3.70 -9.02
C LEU A 29 -6.44 3.68 -10.29
N ARG A 30 -7.77 3.85 -10.16
CA ARG A 30 -8.68 3.89 -11.32
C ARG A 30 -8.34 5.04 -12.25
N GLY A 31 -7.99 6.21 -11.71
CA GLY A 31 -7.52 7.36 -12.49
C GLY A 31 -6.27 7.06 -13.31
N LEU A 32 -5.45 6.10 -12.87
CA LEU A 32 -4.26 5.64 -13.56
C LEU A 32 -4.50 4.41 -14.47
N GLY A 33 -5.73 3.89 -14.54
CA GLY A 33 -6.05 2.66 -15.28
C GLY A 33 -5.62 1.37 -14.58
N TYR A 34 -5.54 1.38 -13.25
CA TYR A 34 -5.23 0.23 -12.41
C TYR A 34 -6.37 -0.07 -11.42
N ALA A 35 -6.34 -1.27 -10.85
CA ALA A 35 -7.19 -1.69 -9.76
C ALA A 35 -6.39 -2.52 -8.75
N LEU A 36 -6.87 -2.57 -7.50
CA LEU A 36 -6.35 -3.53 -6.53
C LEU A 36 -6.76 -4.94 -6.93
N ASP A 37 -5.84 -5.88 -6.83
CA ASP A 37 -6.10 -7.30 -6.99
C ASP A 37 -6.24 -7.98 -5.63
N ARG A 38 -7.47 -7.91 -5.10
CA ARG A 38 -7.80 -8.36 -3.73
C ARG A 38 -7.76 -9.88 -3.53
N THR A 39 -7.62 -10.65 -4.62
CA THR A 39 -7.35 -12.10 -4.55
C THR A 39 -5.95 -12.39 -4.00
N LEU A 40 -5.04 -11.40 -4.04
CA LEU A 40 -3.68 -11.46 -3.52
C LEU A 40 -3.56 -10.82 -2.13
N ASP A 41 -4.67 -10.57 -1.45
CA ASP A 41 -4.65 -10.08 -0.07
C ASP A 41 -3.94 -11.08 0.84
N CYS A 42 -2.87 -10.62 1.49
CA CYS A 42 -2.08 -11.40 2.43
C CYS A 42 -1.88 -10.63 3.73
N ARG A 43 -2.40 -11.19 4.82
CA ARG A 43 -2.18 -10.65 6.17
C ARG A 43 -0.87 -11.19 6.73
N SER A 44 -0.04 -10.29 7.23
CA SER A 44 1.25 -10.66 7.82
C SER A 44 1.66 -9.66 8.91
N THR A 45 2.84 -9.90 9.47
CA THR A 45 3.47 -9.00 10.44
C THR A 45 4.74 -8.45 9.81
N ALA A 46 4.76 -7.14 9.57
CA ALA A 46 5.97 -6.46 9.10
C ALA A 46 6.92 -6.20 10.27
N GLN A 47 8.22 -6.19 9.99
CA GLN A 47 9.27 -5.77 10.92
C GLN A 47 10.04 -4.59 10.33
N ILE A 48 10.28 -3.57 11.15
CA ILE A 48 11.14 -2.45 10.80
C ILE A 48 12.59 -2.92 10.86
N MET A 49 13.31 -2.83 9.75
CA MET A 49 14.65 -3.40 9.62
C MET A 49 15.77 -2.44 10.07
N THR A 50 15.56 -1.13 9.97
CA THR A 50 16.61 -0.12 10.20
C THR A 50 16.08 1.10 10.96
N GLY A 51 17.00 1.94 11.45
CA GLY A 51 16.68 3.18 12.16
C GLY A 51 16.30 3.00 13.64
N PRO A 52 15.89 4.08 14.34
CA PRO A 52 15.63 4.06 15.78
C PRO A 52 14.53 3.09 16.24
N ARG A 53 13.67 2.66 15.31
CA ARG A 53 12.55 1.75 15.56
C ARG A 53 12.83 0.32 15.08
N ALA A 54 14.08 -0.01 14.72
CA ALA A 54 14.46 -1.35 14.26
C ALA A 54 14.00 -2.44 15.24
N GLY A 55 13.53 -3.57 14.70
CA GLY A 55 12.99 -4.70 15.45
C GLY A 55 11.53 -4.56 15.88
N LYS A 56 10.94 -3.35 15.84
CA LYS A 56 9.50 -3.17 16.07
C LYS A 56 8.71 -3.80 14.94
N THR A 57 7.54 -4.36 15.29
CA THR A 57 6.65 -5.02 14.34
C THR A 57 5.28 -4.36 14.32
N TYR A 58 4.55 -4.54 13.22
CA TYR A 58 3.17 -4.09 13.09
C TYR A 58 2.38 -5.01 12.14
N PRO A 59 1.05 -5.15 12.32
CA PRO A 59 0.23 -5.93 11.41
C PRO A 59 0.07 -5.22 10.07
N THR A 60 0.32 -5.94 8.99
CA THR A 60 0.21 -5.44 7.61
C THR A 60 -0.72 -6.30 6.76
N LEU A 61 -1.26 -5.70 5.73
CA LEU A 61 -2.02 -6.34 4.67
C LEU A 61 -1.35 -5.95 3.34
N SER A 62 -0.64 -6.87 2.72
CA SER A 62 -0.20 -6.68 1.33
C SER A 62 -1.29 -7.10 0.37
N THR A 63 -1.31 -6.49 -0.82
CA THR A 63 -2.29 -6.81 -1.87
C THR A 63 -1.64 -6.60 -3.23
N GLY A 64 -2.31 -7.06 -4.29
CA GLY A 64 -1.85 -6.89 -5.66
C GLY A 64 -2.35 -5.60 -6.32
N ILE A 65 -1.71 -5.22 -7.41
CA ILE A 65 -2.18 -4.18 -8.33
C ILE A 65 -2.21 -4.78 -9.73
N LYS A 66 -3.30 -4.58 -10.45
CA LYS A 66 -3.47 -5.06 -11.83
C LYS A 66 -3.95 -3.95 -12.75
N GLU A 67 -3.64 -4.08 -14.02
CA GLU A 67 -4.16 -3.23 -15.08
C GLU A 67 -5.67 -3.42 -15.21
N ALA A 68 -6.41 -2.33 -15.37
CA ALA A 68 -7.86 -2.37 -15.41
C ALA A 68 -8.43 -2.95 -16.72
N ASP A 69 -7.69 -2.81 -17.82
CA ASP A 69 -8.08 -3.23 -19.17
C ASP A 69 -7.62 -4.66 -19.51
N THR A 70 -6.40 -5.04 -19.12
CA THR A 70 -5.86 -6.38 -19.42
C THR A 70 -6.02 -7.38 -18.27
N GLY A 71 -6.26 -6.88 -17.04
CA GLY A 71 -6.30 -7.70 -15.83
C GLY A 71 -4.94 -8.23 -15.38
N ARG A 72 -3.87 -7.95 -16.14
CA ARG A 72 -2.51 -8.41 -15.85
C ARG A 72 -1.96 -7.69 -14.61
N SER A 73 -1.20 -8.40 -13.78
CA SER A 73 -0.46 -7.77 -12.68
C SER A 73 0.39 -6.62 -13.20
N ALA A 74 0.37 -5.48 -12.51
CA ALA A 74 1.16 -4.30 -12.86
C ALA A 74 2.67 -4.60 -12.91
N PHE A 75 3.11 -5.68 -12.25
CA PHE A 75 4.50 -6.11 -12.15
C PHE A 75 4.85 -7.30 -13.06
N HIS A 76 3.91 -7.77 -13.86
CA HIS A 76 4.19 -8.79 -14.89
C HIS A 76 5.17 -8.23 -15.94
N VAL A 77 5.98 -9.10 -16.57
CA VAL A 77 6.99 -8.70 -17.57
C VAL A 77 6.37 -8.03 -18.79
N GLU A 78 5.19 -8.50 -19.21
CA GLU A 78 4.40 -7.95 -20.32
C GLU A 78 3.39 -6.85 -19.91
N ALA A 79 3.49 -6.34 -18.69
CA ALA A 79 2.65 -5.21 -18.28
C ALA A 79 3.17 -3.89 -18.87
N ARG A 80 2.30 -2.88 -18.97
CA ARG A 80 2.65 -1.55 -19.48
C ARG A 80 3.80 -0.95 -18.69
N ARG A 81 4.67 -0.25 -19.40
CA ARG A 81 5.79 0.55 -18.86
C ARG A 81 5.74 1.99 -19.37
N ASP A 82 4.52 2.45 -19.63
CA ASP A 82 4.19 3.76 -20.17
C ASP A 82 4.14 4.84 -19.06
N ALA A 83 3.56 6.00 -19.39
CA ALA A 83 3.38 7.10 -18.44
C ALA A 83 2.48 6.72 -17.25
N LYS A 84 1.48 5.85 -17.45
CA LYS A 84 0.59 5.39 -16.35
C LYS A 84 1.36 4.54 -15.35
N PHE A 85 2.26 3.68 -15.84
CA PHE A 85 3.14 2.91 -14.95
C PHE A 85 4.06 3.81 -14.13
N ARG A 86 4.66 4.84 -14.74
CA ARG A 86 5.51 5.80 -14.00
C ARG A 86 4.72 6.56 -12.94
N ALA A 87 3.50 6.98 -13.26
CA ALA A 87 2.60 7.61 -12.29
C ALA A 87 2.24 6.65 -11.13
N LEU A 88 2.02 5.36 -11.43
CA LEU A 88 1.83 4.34 -10.39
C LEU A 88 3.07 4.22 -9.48
N GLN A 89 4.28 4.16 -10.04
CA GLN A 89 5.51 4.09 -9.22
C GLN A 89 5.64 5.31 -8.29
N LYS A 90 5.38 6.51 -8.81
CA LYS A 90 5.37 7.75 -8.02
C LYS A 90 4.35 7.70 -6.88
N LEU A 91 3.14 7.18 -7.15
CA LEU A 91 2.10 7.03 -6.12
C LEU A 91 2.55 6.10 -4.99
N ARG A 92 3.28 5.02 -5.31
CA ARG A 92 3.74 4.01 -4.34
C ARG A 92 4.92 4.48 -3.51
N PHE A 93 5.91 5.10 -4.15
CA PHE A 93 7.18 5.40 -3.49
C PHE A 93 7.33 6.83 -3.01
N ASP A 94 6.72 7.81 -3.68
CA ASP A 94 6.88 9.22 -3.34
C ASP A 94 5.69 9.72 -2.52
N VAL A 95 4.47 9.32 -2.88
CA VAL A 95 3.24 9.74 -2.18
C VAL A 95 2.94 8.85 -0.99
N GLY A 96 3.11 7.53 -1.12
CA GLY A 96 3.01 6.59 0.00
C GLY A 96 1.62 6.54 0.64
N LEU A 97 0.60 6.15 -0.13
CA LEU A 97 -0.75 5.98 0.41
C LEU A 97 -0.87 4.72 1.27
N TYR A 98 -1.57 4.82 2.39
CA TYR A 98 -1.95 3.64 3.17
C TYR A 98 -3.37 3.73 3.73
N ALA A 99 -3.97 2.57 3.96
CA ALA A 99 -5.27 2.44 4.64
C ALA A 99 -5.17 1.45 5.80
N VAL A 100 -6.06 1.56 6.78
CA VAL A 100 -6.17 0.59 7.88
C VAL A 100 -7.39 -0.30 7.66
N LEU A 101 -7.16 -1.59 7.41
CA LEU A 101 -8.20 -2.57 7.05
C LEU A 101 -8.20 -3.76 8.00
N GLY A 102 -9.27 -3.91 8.78
CA GLY A 102 -9.42 -4.99 9.75
C GLY A 102 -8.19 -5.13 10.66
N ALA A 103 -7.79 -4.03 11.29
CA ALA A 103 -6.64 -3.94 12.20
C ALA A 103 -5.26 -4.27 11.60
N ALA A 104 -5.09 -4.08 10.29
CA ALA A 104 -3.79 -4.16 9.61
C ALA A 104 -3.59 -2.95 8.69
N ILE A 105 -2.34 -2.55 8.48
CA ILE A 105 -1.98 -1.45 7.57
C ILE A 105 -1.76 -2.02 6.16
N MET A 106 -2.47 -1.47 5.18
CA MET A 106 -2.29 -1.75 3.77
C MET A 106 -1.61 -0.55 3.11
N ASP A 107 -0.34 -0.71 2.77
CA ASP A 107 0.43 0.24 1.97
C ASP A 107 0.19 -0.02 0.47
N LEU A 108 0.28 1.03 -0.35
CA LEU A 108 0.17 0.93 -1.81
C LEU A 108 1.55 0.82 -2.48
#